data_AF-A0A7I9XFT3-F1
#
_entry.id   AF-A0A7I9XFT3-F1
#
_cell.length_a   1.000
_cell.length_b   1.000
_cell.length_c   1.000
_cell.angle_alpha   90.00
_cell.angle_beta   90.00
_cell.angle_gamma   90.00
#
_symmetry.space_group_name_H-M   'P 1'
#
loop_
_entity.id
_entity.type
_entity.pdbx_description
1 polymer ?
#
loop_
_entity_poly.entity_id
_entity_poly.type
_entity_poly.pdbx_seq_one_letter_code
_entity_poly.pdbx_strand_id
1 'polypeptide(L)'
;MVVGVALTTVVMPPGTSSAAADQPSGIASIQPASGAVVGVAHPVVVRFSTPVGDHRAAERAIPVRTDPPMTGTYEWVDDTEVHWVPDRYWPSHSTVALSVGKLSADFSTGAKVVGVASVSAHTFTVSVDDEVADPLPAPHHRPHWGEDGVMPATMGKSAFPTPTGRYTVLAKEKKVLMDSSSVGIPVDDPEGYRFDVEQAVRISRRGLYVHSAPWALHSLGLENVSHGCVGLSPTDAEWYFDRVNIGDPVIIKE
;
A
#
# COMPACT_ATOMS: atom_id res chain seq x y z
N MET A 1 -40.72 -1.28 -78.66
CA MET A 1 -39.88 -0.08 -78.48
C MET A 1 -40.74 0.93 -77.73
N VAL A 2 -40.59 1.26 -76.45
CA VAL A 2 -39.64 0.94 -75.37
C VAL A 2 -40.47 0.85 -74.07
N VAL A 3 -40.19 -0.15 -73.24
CA VAL A 3 -40.81 -0.33 -71.91
C VAL A 3 -40.11 0.59 -70.92
N GLY A 4 -40.89 1.36 -70.15
CA GLY A 4 -40.39 2.25 -69.10
C GLY A 4 -39.98 1.50 -67.84
N VAL A 5 -38.91 1.97 -67.19
CA VAL A 5 -38.54 1.59 -65.82
C VAL A 5 -38.27 2.89 -65.07
N ALA A 6 -39.13 3.20 -64.11
CA ALA A 6 -38.94 4.30 -63.17
C ALA A 6 -38.10 3.79 -61.98
N LEU A 7 -36.92 4.36 -61.79
CA LEU A 7 -36.06 4.11 -60.64
C LEU A 7 -36.38 5.14 -59.55
N THR A 8 -37.06 4.72 -58.49
CA THR A 8 -37.23 5.49 -57.26
C THR A 8 -36.03 5.26 -56.34
N THR A 9 -35.19 6.27 -56.17
CA THR A 9 -34.11 6.26 -55.18
C THR A 9 -34.66 6.67 -53.82
N VAL A 10 -34.66 5.75 -52.85
CA VAL A 10 -34.93 6.05 -51.44
C VAL A 10 -33.66 6.66 -50.82
N VAL A 11 -33.71 7.95 -50.47
CA VAL A 11 -32.68 8.61 -49.66
C VAL A 11 -32.96 8.28 -48.20
N MET A 12 -32.09 7.51 -47.56
CA MET A 12 -32.14 7.33 -46.11
C MET A 12 -31.53 8.55 -45.40
N PRO A 13 -32.05 8.97 -44.23
CA PRO A 13 -31.41 10.03 -43.44
C PRO A 13 -30.03 9.56 -42.96
N PRO A 14 -29.05 10.45 -42.79
CA PRO A 14 -27.80 10.09 -42.14
C PRO A 14 -28.13 9.61 -40.73
N GLY A 15 -27.80 8.34 -40.46
CA GLY A 15 -27.93 7.74 -39.16
C GLY A 15 -27.15 8.57 -38.15
N THR A 16 -27.84 8.98 -37.08
CA THR A 16 -27.18 9.39 -35.85
C THR A 16 -26.29 8.23 -35.42
N SER A 17 -24.98 8.34 -35.66
CA SER A 17 -24.01 7.53 -34.95
C SER A 17 -24.25 7.78 -33.48
N SER A 18 -24.92 6.83 -32.85
CA SER A 18 -24.83 6.62 -31.41
C SER A 18 -23.35 6.62 -31.12
N ALA A 19 -22.85 7.69 -30.51
CA ALA A 19 -21.61 7.64 -29.77
C ALA A 19 -21.83 6.50 -28.80
N ALA A 20 -21.23 5.34 -29.10
CA ALA A 20 -21.09 4.27 -28.15
C ALA A 20 -20.53 4.98 -26.92
N ALA A 21 -21.34 5.07 -25.88
CA ALA A 21 -20.89 5.46 -24.57
C ALA A 21 -19.92 4.36 -24.19
N ASP A 22 -18.65 4.59 -24.55
CA ASP A 22 -17.58 3.66 -24.37
C ASP A 22 -17.60 3.35 -22.88
N GLN A 23 -17.88 2.09 -22.59
CA GLN A 23 -17.66 1.56 -21.25
C GLN A 23 -16.19 1.90 -20.92
N PRO A 24 -15.76 2.04 -19.66
CA PRO A 24 -14.34 1.96 -19.39
C PRO A 24 -13.91 0.49 -19.60
N SER A 25 -13.91 0.05 -20.87
CA SER A 25 -13.47 -1.25 -21.36
C SER A 25 -11.95 -1.25 -21.32
N GLY A 26 -11.43 -1.31 -20.11
CA GLY A 26 -10.02 -1.12 -19.87
C GLY A 26 -9.62 -1.40 -18.44
N ILE A 27 -10.53 -1.43 -17.47
CA ILE A 27 -10.19 -1.82 -16.09
C ILE A 27 -10.05 -3.35 -16.03
N ALA A 28 -8.85 -3.81 -15.67
CA ALA A 28 -8.55 -5.22 -15.45
C ALA A 28 -8.96 -5.67 -14.03
N SER A 29 -8.73 -4.83 -13.03
CA SER A 29 -9.06 -5.13 -11.64
C SER A 29 -9.16 -3.88 -10.79
N ILE A 30 -9.94 -3.97 -9.71
CA ILE A 30 -9.96 -2.99 -8.62
C ILE A 30 -9.56 -3.67 -7.30
N GLN A 31 -8.84 -2.94 -6.45
CA GLN A 31 -8.56 -3.33 -5.06
C GLN A 31 -9.00 -2.20 -4.11
N PRO A 32 -9.46 -2.49 -2.88
CA PRO A 32 -9.68 -3.82 -2.32
C PRO A 32 -10.67 -4.67 -3.13
N ALA A 33 -10.44 -5.99 -3.17
CA ALA A 33 -11.37 -6.92 -3.83
C ALA A 33 -12.68 -7.02 -3.02
N SER A 34 -13.78 -7.41 -3.66
CA SER A 34 -15.06 -7.59 -2.95
C SER A 34 -14.91 -8.59 -1.80
N GLY A 35 -15.39 -8.23 -0.62
CA GLY A 35 -15.30 -9.02 0.61
C GLY A 35 -13.91 -9.04 1.26
N ALA A 36 -12.93 -8.29 0.75
CA ALA A 36 -11.61 -8.22 1.37
C ALA A 36 -11.66 -7.49 2.71
N VAL A 37 -10.81 -7.93 3.66
CA VAL A 37 -10.53 -7.19 4.89
C VAL A 37 -9.18 -6.49 4.74
N VAL A 38 -9.15 -5.18 4.90
CA VAL A 38 -7.95 -4.35 4.71
C VAL A 38 -7.68 -3.43 5.90
N GLY A 39 -6.48 -2.87 5.94
CA GLY A 39 -6.11 -1.84 6.88
C GLY A 39 -6.73 -0.48 6.55
N VAL A 40 -6.71 0.43 7.53
CA VAL A 40 -7.50 1.66 7.47
C VAL A 40 -6.96 2.72 6.51
N ALA A 41 -5.77 2.53 5.93
CA ALA A 41 -5.17 3.44 4.95
C ALA A 41 -5.10 2.82 3.54
N HIS A 42 -5.79 1.71 3.28
CA HIS A 42 -5.71 1.03 1.98
C HIS A 42 -6.19 1.96 0.85
N PRO A 43 -5.38 2.19 -0.20
CA PRO A 43 -5.82 2.98 -1.36
C PRO A 43 -6.80 2.17 -2.23
N VAL A 44 -7.64 2.84 -3.01
CA VAL A 44 -8.38 2.16 -4.07
C VAL A 44 -7.46 2.03 -5.28
N VAL A 45 -7.01 0.82 -5.59
CA VAL A 45 -6.10 0.56 -6.71
C VAL A 45 -6.92 0.17 -7.93
N VAL A 46 -6.74 0.88 -9.03
CA VAL A 46 -7.36 0.56 -10.32
C VAL A 46 -6.24 0.17 -11.29
N ARG A 47 -6.28 -1.07 -11.77
CA ARG A 47 -5.38 -1.57 -12.81
C ARG A 47 -6.10 -1.63 -14.12
N PHE A 48 -5.46 -1.15 -15.17
CA PHE A 48 -5.95 -1.20 -16.54
C PHE A 48 -5.32 -2.38 -17.30
N SER A 49 -6.06 -2.96 -18.24
CA SER A 49 -5.61 -4.06 -19.10
C SER A 49 -4.66 -3.59 -20.21
N THR A 50 -4.64 -2.29 -20.47
CA THR A 50 -3.78 -1.65 -21.48
C THR A 50 -3.29 -0.29 -20.94
N PRO A 51 -2.12 0.19 -21.38
CA PRO A 51 -1.61 1.51 -21.00
C PRO A 51 -2.59 2.64 -21.34
N VAL A 52 -2.77 3.57 -20.41
CA VAL A 52 -3.64 4.73 -20.51
C VAL A 52 -2.83 5.94 -20.96
N GLY A 53 -3.15 6.49 -22.14
CA GLY A 53 -2.45 7.67 -22.66
C GLY A 53 -2.88 9.01 -22.05
N ASP A 54 -4.16 9.17 -21.68
CA ASP A 54 -4.69 10.38 -21.04
C ASP A 54 -5.20 10.06 -19.63
N HIS A 55 -4.29 10.25 -18.66
CA HIS A 55 -4.54 10.02 -17.25
C HIS A 55 -5.71 10.86 -16.71
N ARG A 56 -5.82 12.13 -17.10
CA ARG A 56 -6.90 13.01 -16.63
C ARG A 56 -8.25 12.60 -17.19
N ALA A 57 -8.31 12.13 -18.43
CA ALA A 57 -9.54 11.58 -19.00
C ALA A 57 -9.96 10.29 -18.29
N ALA A 58 -9.00 9.40 -17.99
CA ALA A 58 -9.27 8.19 -17.22
C ALA A 58 -9.83 8.51 -15.83
N GLU A 59 -9.18 9.39 -15.06
CA GLU A 59 -9.66 9.82 -13.72
C GLU A 59 -11.13 10.32 -13.74
N ARG A 60 -11.51 11.10 -14.77
CA ARG A 60 -12.90 11.56 -14.94
C ARG A 60 -13.88 10.42 -15.27
N ALA A 61 -13.40 9.37 -15.95
CA ALA A 61 -14.21 8.21 -16.33
C ALA A 61 -14.37 7.18 -15.19
N ILE A 62 -13.49 7.21 -14.17
CA ILE A 62 -13.50 6.27 -13.05
C ILE A 62 -13.79 6.93 -11.70
N PRO A 63 -14.85 7.74 -11.53
CA PRO A 63 -15.11 8.40 -10.25
C PRO A 63 -15.22 7.39 -9.12
N VAL A 64 -14.38 7.55 -8.10
CA VAL A 64 -14.45 6.79 -6.85
C VAL A 64 -15.52 7.39 -5.95
N ARG A 65 -16.47 6.55 -5.51
CA ARG A 65 -17.50 6.90 -4.53
C ARG A 65 -17.53 5.83 -3.45
N THR A 66 -17.71 6.26 -2.21
CA THR A 66 -17.82 5.34 -1.08
C THR A 66 -19.00 5.66 -0.18
N ASP A 67 -19.42 4.65 0.59
CA ASP A 67 -20.30 4.80 1.74
C ASP A 67 -19.68 4.05 2.93
N PRO A 68 -19.30 4.74 4.02
CA PRO A 68 -19.41 6.19 4.25
C PRO A 68 -18.58 7.03 3.24
N PRO A 69 -19.01 8.28 2.95
CA PRO A 69 -18.36 9.11 1.93
C PRO A 69 -16.95 9.52 2.34
N MET A 70 -16.00 9.33 1.43
CA MET A 70 -14.59 9.70 1.59
C MET A 70 -14.10 10.51 0.39
N THR A 71 -13.23 11.48 0.66
CA THR A 71 -12.51 12.24 -0.36
C THR A 71 -11.10 11.69 -0.52
N GLY A 72 -10.47 11.94 -1.66
CA GLY A 72 -9.16 11.39 -1.97
C GLY A 72 -8.63 11.89 -3.31
N THR A 73 -7.37 11.56 -3.57
CA THR A 73 -6.60 12.05 -4.71
C THR A 73 -6.08 10.89 -5.55
N TYR A 74 -6.06 11.06 -6.88
CA TYR A 74 -5.45 10.08 -7.78
C TYR A 74 -3.94 10.26 -7.87
N GLU A 75 -3.22 9.15 -7.75
CA GLU A 75 -1.77 9.03 -7.89
C GLU A 75 -1.47 7.92 -8.88
N TRP A 76 -0.89 8.27 -10.02
CA TRP A 76 -0.48 7.29 -11.04
C TRP A 76 0.86 6.66 -10.65
N VAL A 77 0.87 5.33 -10.57
CA VAL A 77 2.08 4.55 -10.32
C VAL A 77 2.84 4.33 -11.64
N ASP A 78 2.09 3.98 -12.68
CA ASP A 78 2.54 3.83 -14.07
C ASP A 78 1.33 3.94 -15.01
N ASP A 79 1.53 3.87 -16.33
CA ASP A 79 0.46 4.03 -17.33
C ASP A 79 -0.67 2.98 -17.24
N THR A 80 -0.51 1.94 -16.42
CA THR A 80 -1.51 0.87 -16.23
C THR A 80 -2.08 0.79 -14.82
N GLU A 81 -1.56 1.58 -13.87
CA GLU A 81 -1.97 1.50 -12.47
C GLU A 81 -2.12 2.89 -11.85
N VAL A 82 -3.34 3.20 -11.41
CA VAL A 82 -3.65 4.41 -10.64
C VAL A 82 -4.19 4.05 -9.27
N HIS A 83 -3.73 4.77 -8.27
CA HIS A 83 -4.20 4.67 -6.89
C HIS A 83 -5.08 5.88 -6.60
N TRP A 84 -6.25 5.66 -6.03
CA TRP A 84 -7.00 6.72 -5.38
C TRP A 84 -6.72 6.61 -3.88
N VAL A 85 -5.99 7.59 -3.36
CA VAL A 85 -5.54 7.64 -1.97
C VAL A 85 -6.55 8.44 -1.15
N PRO A 86 -7.17 7.84 -0.12
CA PRO A 86 -8.14 8.56 0.71
C PRO A 86 -7.45 9.65 1.53
N ASP A 87 -8.08 10.82 1.66
CA ASP A 87 -7.52 11.96 2.40
C ASP A 87 -7.43 11.71 3.92
N ARG A 88 -8.19 10.73 4.40
CA ARG A 88 -8.26 10.30 5.80
C ARG A 88 -8.34 8.78 5.86
N TYR A 89 -8.03 8.21 7.03
CA TYR A 89 -8.21 6.78 7.24
C TYR A 89 -9.70 6.41 7.15
N TRP A 90 -9.95 5.25 6.58
CA TRP A 90 -11.24 4.57 6.65
C TRP A 90 -11.61 4.33 8.12
N PRO A 91 -12.91 4.36 8.46
CA PRO A 91 -13.34 3.95 9.79
C PRO A 91 -12.92 2.48 10.02
N SER A 92 -12.37 2.15 11.19
CA SER A 92 -12.03 0.76 11.54
C SER A 92 -13.29 -0.06 11.81
N HIS A 93 -13.15 -1.39 11.76
CA HIS A 93 -14.23 -2.36 12.03
C HIS A 93 -15.51 -2.08 11.23
N SER A 94 -15.37 -1.58 10.00
CA SER A 94 -16.47 -1.05 9.21
C SER A 94 -16.51 -1.68 7.83
N THR A 95 -17.72 -1.84 7.28
CA THR A 95 -17.89 -2.17 5.87
C THR A 95 -18.02 -0.87 5.07
N VAL A 96 -17.26 -0.79 3.98
CA VAL A 96 -17.24 0.33 3.04
C VAL A 96 -17.78 -0.17 1.70
N ALA A 97 -18.88 0.41 1.25
CA ALA A 97 -19.32 0.23 -0.13
C ALA A 97 -18.43 1.09 -1.03
N LEU A 98 -17.95 0.52 -2.14
CA LEU A 98 -17.05 1.15 -3.10
C LEU A 98 -17.66 1.10 -4.49
N SER A 99 -17.65 2.22 -5.19
CA SER A 99 -17.96 2.30 -6.61
C SER A 99 -16.83 3.00 -7.35
N VAL A 100 -16.39 2.40 -8.45
CA VAL A 100 -15.36 2.93 -9.35
C VAL A 100 -15.96 2.98 -10.76
N GLY A 101 -16.44 4.16 -11.17
CA GLY A 101 -17.20 4.30 -12.42
C GLY A 101 -18.50 3.49 -12.41
N LYS A 102 -18.54 2.38 -13.16
CA LYS A 102 -19.70 1.45 -13.20
C LYS A 102 -19.47 0.17 -12.41
N LEU A 103 -18.25 -0.03 -11.89
CA LEU A 103 -17.92 -1.18 -11.05
C LEU A 103 -18.34 -0.88 -9.62
N SER A 104 -18.84 -1.91 -8.94
CA SER A 104 -19.17 -1.86 -7.52
C SER A 104 -18.49 -3.01 -6.80
N ALA A 105 -18.03 -2.73 -5.58
CA ALA A 105 -17.46 -3.69 -4.66
C ALA A 105 -17.80 -3.25 -3.23
N ASP A 106 -17.57 -4.13 -2.29
CA ASP A 106 -17.65 -3.87 -0.86
C ASP A 106 -16.40 -4.45 -0.20
N PHE A 107 -15.85 -3.75 0.77
CA PHE A 107 -14.75 -4.27 1.57
C PHE A 107 -14.96 -3.92 3.03
N SER A 108 -14.29 -4.64 3.91
CA SER A 108 -14.29 -4.34 5.34
C SER A 108 -12.92 -3.86 5.78
N THR A 109 -12.90 -3.05 6.82
CA THR A 109 -11.69 -2.63 7.52
C THR A 109 -11.52 -3.44 8.79
N GLY A 110 -10.28 -3.82 9.08
CA GLY A 110 -9.92 -4.41 10.36
C GLY A 110 -9.77 -3.36 11.47
N ALA A 111 -9.09 -3.75 12.54
CA ALA A 111 -8.60 -2.81 13.54
C ALA A 111 -7.67 -1.77 12.91
N LYS A 112 -7.68 -0.56 13.45
CA LYS A 112 -6.75 0.50 13.04
C LYS A 112 -5.38 0.22 13.67
N VAL A 113 -4.48 -0.41 12.93
CA VAL A 113 -3.09 -0.65 13.37
C VAL A 113 -2.19 0.39 12.74
N VAL A 114 -1.60 1.28 13.54
CA VAL A 114 -0.71 2.34 13.05
C VAL A 114 0.69 2.10 13.58
N GLY A 115 1.66 1.95 12.68
CA GLY A 115 3.08 1.89 13.02
C GLY A 115 3.77 3.23 12.83
N VAL A 116 4.54 3.70 13.81
CA VAL A 116 5.31 4.95 13.74
C VAL A 116 6.77 4.67 14.05
N ALA A 117 7.63 4.71 13.04
CA ALA A 117 9.08 4.66 13.20
C ALA A 117 9.63 6.07 13.47
N SER A 118 10.45 6.23 14.50
CA SER A 118 11.20 7.47 14.78
C SER A 118 12.70 7.21 14.64
N VAL A 119 13.31 7.79 13.59
CA VAL A 119 14.72 7.59 13.23
C VAL A 119 15.67 8.02 14.34
N SER A 120 15.38 9.14 15.00
CA SER A 120 16.18 9.71 16.08
C SER A 120 15.96 9.02 17.44
N ALA A 121 14.76 8.50 17.70
CA ALA A 121 14.47 7.79 18.94
C ALA A 121 14.81 6.29 18.87
N HIS A 122 15.10 5.75 17.68
CA HIS A 122 15.36 4.33 17.47
C HIS A 122 14.19 3.43 17.91
N THR A 123 12.95 3.89 17.66
CA THR A 123 11.73 3.20 18.09
C THR A 123 10.74 3.01 16.95
N PHE A 124 9.90 1.99 17.11
CA PHE A 124 8.72 1.73 16.31
C PHE A 124 7.52 1.60 17.25
N THR A 125 6.68 2.63 17.30
CA THR A 125 5.50 2.65 18.16
C THR A 125 4.28 2.12 17.43
N VAL A 126 3.55 1.19 18.03
CA VAL A 126 2.31 0.65 17.46
C VAL A 126 1.11 1.01 18.33
N SER A 127 0.08 1.56 17.70
CA SER A 127 -1.25 1.74 18.29
C SER A 127 -2.28 0.88 17.59
N VAL A 128 -3.23 0.34 18.34
CA VAL A 128 -4.38 -0.43 17.85
C VAL A 128 -5.65 0.28 18.30
N ASP A 129 -6.49 0.69 17.33
CA ASP A 129 -7.75 1.42 17.59
C ASP A 129 -7.57 2.66 18.47
N ASP A 130 -6.51 3.42 18.18
CA ASP A 130 -6.10 4.64 18.89
C ASP A 130 -5.67 4.44 20.35
N GLU A 131 -5.58 3.19 20.81
CA GLU A 131 -4.94 2.81 22.06
C GLU A 131 -3.50 2.36 21.79
N VAL A 132 -2.58 2.78 22.65
CA VAL A 132 -1.18 2.32 22.58
C VAL A 132 -1.16 0.84 22.95
N ALA A 133 -0.48 0.02 22.15
CA ALA A 133 -0.47 -1.43 22.39
C ALA A 133 0.14 -1.78 23.75
N ASP A 134 -0.33 -2.86 24.39
CA ASP A 134 0.29 -3.32 25.64
C ASP A 134 1.78 -3.67 25.41
N PRO A 135 2.66 -3.36 26.38
CA PRO A 135 4.07 -3.67 26.27
C PRO A 135 4.28 -5.19 26.29
N LEU A 136 5.20 -5.67 25.46
CA LEU A 136 5.65 -7.06 25.53
C LEU A 136 6.64 -7.25 26.68
N PRO A 137 6.72 -8.46 27.28
CA PRO A 137 7.66 -8.75 28.35
C PRO A 137 9.10 -8.43 27.94
N ALA A 138 9.76 -7.56 28.71
CA ALA A 138 11.00 -6.91 28.31
C ALA A 138 12.09 -6.95 29.42
N PRO A 139 13.37 -7.16 29.08
CA PRO A 139 14.47 -6.91 30.01
C PRO A 139 14.52 -5.42 30.41
N HIS A 140 14.32 -5.16 31.69
CA HIS A 140 14.11 -3.84 32.33
C HIS A 140 15.34 -2.90 32.33
N HIS A 141 16.42 -3.23 31.62
CA HIS A 141 17.71 -2.50 31.69
C HIS A 141 18.13 -1.84 30.37
N ARG A 142 17.23 -1.72 29.39
CA ARG A 142 17.50 -1.09 28.09
C ARG A 142 16.52 0.07 27.81
N PRO A 143 16.94 1.16 27.16
CA PRO A 143 16.07 2.31 26.86
C PRO A 143 14.83 1.91 26.05
N HIS A 144 13.66 2.47 26.38
CA HIS A 144 12.34 2.19 25.75
C HIS A 144 11.75 0.79 25.97
N TRP A 145 12.51 -0.14 26.53
CA TRP A 145 12.01 -1.48 26.81
C TRP A 145 10.98 -1.46 27.95
N GLY A 146 9.77 -1.94 27.67
CA GLY A 146 8.65 -1.97 28.60
C GLY A 146 7.79 -0.69 28.62
N GLU A 147 8.05 0.26 27.74
CA GLU A 147 7.11 1.35 27.44
C GLU A 147 5.94 0.81 26.61
N ASP A 148 4.71 1.21 26.94
CA ASP A 148 3.51 0.76 26.25
C ASP A 148 3.63 1.05 24.74
N GLY A 149 3.47 0.02 23.94
CA GLY A 149 3.40 0.07 22.47
C GLY A 149 4.69 0.50 21.78
N VAL A 150 5.77 0.74 22.51
CA VAL A 150 7.07 1.13 21.95
C VAL A 150 7.93 -0.11 21.75
N MET A 151 8.22 -0.43 20.49
CA MET A 151 9.18 -1.46 20.12
C MET A 151 10.55 -0.81 19.86
N PRO A 152 11.61 -1.26 20.52
CA PRO A 152 12.98 -0.88 20.17
C PRO A 152 13.29 -1.30 18.73
N ALA A 153 13.79 -0.36 17.93
CA ALA A 153 13.99 -0.55 16.50
C ALA A 153 15.39 -0.10 16.06
N THR A 154 15.81 -0.57 14.90
CA THR A 154 16.92 0.01 14.13
C THR A 154 16.41 0.43 12.77
N MET A 155 16.85 1.58 12.30
CA MET A 155 16.57 2.08 10.95
C MET A 155 17.85 2.11 10.12
N GLY A 156 17.76 2.71 8.94
CA GLY A 156 18.83 2.86 7.98
C GLY A 156 19.97 3.71 8.51
N LYS A 157 21.20 3.22 8.37
CA LYS A 157 22.42 3.98 8.69
C LYS A 157 22.55 5.21 7.79
N SER A 158 23.41 6.16 8.15
CA SER A 158 23.55 7.43 7.42
C SER A 158 23.85 7.27 5.92
N ALA A 159 24.56 6.22 5.51
CA ALA A 159 24.82 5.92 4.10
C ALA A 159 23.60 5.36 3.34
N PHE A 160 22.64 4.76 4.06
CA PHE A 160 21.42 4.15 3.53
C PHE A 160 20.22 4.52 4.42
N PRO A 161 19.87 5.82 4.50
CA PRO A 161 18.89 6.28 5.46
C PRO A 161 17.50 5.73 5.14
N THR A 162 16.72 5.45 6.18
CA THR A 162 15.29 5.13 6.00
C THR A 162 14.56 6.39 5.55
N PRO A 163 13.91 6.40 4.37
CA PRO A 163 13.26 7.62 3.89
C PRO A 163 12.03 7.95 4.75
N THR A 164 11.96 9.18 5.24
CA THR A 164 10.80 9.67 5.98
C THR A 164 9.58 9.80 5.07
N GLY A 165 8.38 9.65 5.63
CA GLY A 165 7.15 9.71 4.86
C GLY A 165 6.02 8.90 5.46
N ARG A 166 4.92 8.84 4.71
CA ARG A 166 3.74 8.03 5.02
C ARG A 166 3.68 6.89 4.01
N TYR A 167 3.60 5.68 4.53
CA TYR A 167 3.55 4.44 3.76
C TYR A 167 2.29 3.67 4.14
N THR A 168 1.96 2.68 3.31
CA THR A 168 0.93 1.68 3.59
C THR A 168 1.55 0.30 3.47
N VAL A 169 1.07 -0.65 4.27
CA VAL A 169 1.48 -2.04 4.13
C VAL A 169 1.01 -2.59 2.78
N LEU A 170 1.95 -3.03 1.96
CA LEU A 170 1.70 -3.55 0.62
C LEU A 170 1.57 -5.08 0.61
N ALA A 171 2.35 -5.76 1.47
CA ALA A 171 2.37 -7.21 1.54
C ALA A 171 2.91 -7.69 2.89
N LYS A 172 2.59 -8.94 3.24
CA LYS A 172 3.08 -9.63 4.43
C LYS A 172 3.63 -10.99 4.00
N GLU A 173 4.89 -11.24 4.30
CA GLU A 173 5.60 -12.46 3.92
C GLU A 173 6.25 -13.07 5.17
N LYS A 174 5.82 -14.26 5.59
CA LYS A 174 6.39 -14.93 6.78
C LYS A 174 7.89 -15.14 6.67
N LYS A 175 8.36 -15.39 5.45
CA LYS A 175 9.76 -15.55 5.10
C LYS A 175 9.99 -14.95 3.72
N VAL A 176 10.98 -14.07 3.58
CA VAL A 176 11.39 -13.47 2.31
C VAL A 176 12.91 -13.51 2.19
N LEU A 177 13.42 -13.84 1.01
CA LEU A 177 14.84 -13.68 0.73
C LEU A 177 15.09 -12.20 0.40
N MET A 178 15.80 -11.50 1.28
CA MET A 178 16.24 -10.14 1.01
C MET A 178 17.58 -10.17 0.28
N ASP A 179 17.61 -9.53 -0.88
CA ASP A 179 18.78 -9.46 -1.75
C ASP A 179 19.07 -8.00 -2.08
N SER A 180 20.25 -7.53 -1.68
CA SER A 180 20.75 -6.17 -1.91
C SER A 180 20.78 -5.76 -3.39
N SER A 181 20.88 -6.71 -4.33
CA SER A 181 20.85 -6.42 -5.76
C SER A 181 19.48 -5.90 -6.23
N SER A 182 18.40 -6.24 -5.51
CA SER A 182 17.05 -5.71 -5.77
C SER A 182 16.93 -4.20 -5.49
N VAL A 183 17.84 -3.66 -4.69
CA VAL A 183 17.95 -2.23 -4.36
C VAL A 183 19.20 -1.59 -4.97
N GLY A 184 19.87 -2.28 -5.89
CA GLY A 184 20.98 -1.73 -6.69
C GLY A 184 22.38 -1.88 -6.07
N ILE A 185 22.55 -2.70 -5.03
CA ILE A 185 23.84 -2.99 -4.42
C ILE A 185 24.24 -4.43 -4.79
N PRO A 186 25.35 -4.66 -5.51
CA PRO A 186 25.82 -6.01 -5.80
C PRO A 186 26.04 -6.82 -4.53
N VAL A 187 25.74 -8.14 -4.56
CA VAL A 187 25.85 -9.00 -3.36
C VAL A 187 27.31 -9.15 -2.90
N ASP A 188 28.28 -9.02 -3.81
CA ASP A 188 29.72 -9.05 -3.56
C ASP A 188 30.31 -7.69 -3.19
N ASP A 189 29.51 -6.63 -3.18
CA ASP A 189 29.90 -5.33 -2.65
C ASP A 189 30.13 -5.43 -1.12
N PRO A 190 31.02 -4.62 -0.52
CA PRO A 190 31.16 -4.55 0.93
C PRO A 190 29.87 -4.22 1.69
N GLU A 191 28.92 -3.54 1.03
CA GLU A 191 27.57 -3.24 1.54
C GLU A 191 26.50 -4.25 1.07
N GLY A 192 26.92 -5.25 0.30
CA GLY A 192 26.09 -6.32 -0.24
C GLY A 192 25.58 -7.26 0.84
N TYR A 193 24.34 -7.72 0.66
CA TYR A 193 23.72 -8.72 1.51
C TYR A 193 22.77 -9.64 0.74
N ARG A 194 22.65 -10.86 1.24
CA ARG A 194 21.67 -11.86 0.79
C ARG A 194 21.33 -12.82 1.92
N PHE A 195 20.18 -12.62 2.55
CA PHE A 195 19.76 -13.44 3.69
C PHE A 195 18.24 -13.58 3.76
N ASP A 196 17.80 -14.67 4.39
CA ASP A 196 16.39 -14.89 4.68
C ASP A 196 15.96 -14.02 5.88
N VAL A 197 14.80 -13.40 5.73
CA VAL A 197 14.17 -12.56 6.76
C VAL A 197 12.79 -13.10 7.08
N GLU A 198 12.47 -13.14 8.37
CA GLU A 198 11.18 -13.57 8.87
C GLU A 198 10.28 -12.37 9.23
N GLN A 199 8.97 -12.60 9.21
CA GLN A 199 7.95 -11.62 9.60
C GLN A 199 8.07 -10.29 8.84
N ALA A 200 8.22 -10.38 7.51
CA ALA A 200 8.48 -9.23 6.67
C ALA A 200 7.17 -8.54 6.24
N VAL A 201 7.01 -7.30 6.67
CA VAL A 201 5.90 -6.40 6.30
C VAL A 201 6.43 -5.38 5.31
N ARG A 202 6.06 -5.51 4.03
CA ARG A 202 6.52 -4.64 2.94
C ARG A 202 5.73 -3.32 2.96
N ILE A 203 6.44 -2.19 2.93
CA ILE A 203 5.83 -0.85 2.94
C ILE A 203 6.19 0.00 1.71
N SER A 204 7.12 -0.47 0.87
CA SER A 204 7.40 0.16 -0.43
C SER A 204 7.67 -0.85 -1.54
N ARG A 205 7.40 -0.44 -2.79
CA ARG A 205 7.76 -1.23 -3.98
C ARG A 205 9.26 -1.33 -4.21
N ARG A 206 10.03 -0.41 -3.61
CA ARG A 206 11.49 -0.34 -3.70
C ARG A 206 12.20 -1.16 -2.62
N GLY A 207 11.49 -2.07 -1.95
CA GLY A 207 12.09 -3.01 -1.00
C GLY A 207 12.28 -2.46 0.41
N LEU A 208 11.42 -1.54 0.86
CA LEU A 208 11.39 -1.10 2.25
C LEU A 208 10.44 -1.98 3.07
N TYR A 209 10.90 -2.45 4.23
CA TYR A 209 10.15 -3.35 5.12
C TYR A 209 10.25 -2.97 6.59
N VAL A 210 9.27 -3.44 7.37
CA VAL A 210 9.39 -3.69 8.81
C VAL A 210 9.58 -5.20 8.99
N HIS A 211 10.59 -5.66 9.73
CA HIS A 211 10.89 -7.10 9.85
C HIS A 211 11.70 -7.50 11.09
N SER A 212 11.81 -8.81 11.31
CA SER A 212 12.66 -9.41 12.34
C SER A 212 14.15 -9.26 12.00
N ALA A 213 14.94 -8.75 12.94
CA ALA A 213 16.38 -8.53 12.79
C ALA A 213 17.17 -9.09 13.99
N PRO A 214 17.21 -10.43 14.19
CA PRO A 214 17.90 -11.06 15.33
C PRO A 214 19.40 -10.75 15.38
N TRP A 215 20.03 -10.44 14.25
CA TRP A 215 21.43 -10.03 14.18
C TRP A 215 21.69 -8.61 14.72
N ALA A 216 20.65 -7.77 14.83
CA ALA A 216 20.76 -6.37 15.24
C ALA A 216 20.22 -6.11 16.67
N LEU A 217 20.00 -7.15 17.48
CA LEU A 217 19.44 -7.05 18.84
C LEU A 217 20.19 -6.08 19.76
N HIS A 218 21.49 -5.87 19.55
CA HIS A 218 22.29 -4.93 20.34
C HIS A 218 22.15 -3.47 19.87
N SER A 219 21.63 -3.25 18.67
CA SER A 219 21.44 -1.93 18.07
C SER A 219 20.02 -1.38 18.27
N LEU A 220 19.03 -2.26 18.51
CA LEU A 220 17.64 -1.87 18.70
C LEU A 220 17.47 -0.88 19.86
N GLY A 221 16.88 0.29 19.59
CA GLY A 221 16.69 1.35 20.57
C GLY A 221 17.91 2.23 20.82
N LEU A 222 19.01 2.03 20.07
CA LEU A 222 20.29 2.72 20.34
C LEU A 222 20.95 3.31 19.09
N GLU A 223 20.92 2.61 17.97
CA GLU A 223 21.62 3.03 16.75
C GLU A 223 20.93 2.51 15.49
N ASN A 224 21.14 3.21 14.37
CA ASN A 224 20.60 2.84 13.06
C ASN A 224 21.69 2.15 12.22
N VAL A 225 21.56 0.85 12.02
CA VAL A 225 22.56 0.00 11.35
C VAL A 225 22.06 -0.69 10.07
N SER A 226 20.78 -0.54 9.72
CA SER A 226 20.20 -1.23 8.55
C SER A 226 20.53 -0.52 7.22
N HIS A 227 20.13 -1.14 6.11
CA HIS A 227 20.18 -0.55 4.76
C HIS A 227 18.87 0.17 4.37
N GLY A 228 18.09 0.58 5.37
CA GLY A 228 16.86 1.36 5.18
C GLY A 228 15.64 0.71 5.84
N CYS A 229 15.59 -0.62 5.95
CA CYS A 229 14.48 -1.30 6.63
C CYS A 229 14.37 -0.93 8.12
N VAL A 230 13.16 -1.04 8.66
CA VAL A 230 12.89 -0.97 10.10
C VAL A 230 13.08 -2.38 10.66
N GLY A 231 14.18 -2.59 11.38
CA GLY A 231 14.47 -3.85 12.07
C GLY A 231 13.91 -3.84 13.48
N LEU A 232 13.25 -4.93 13.86
CA LEU A 232 12.69 -5.16 15.20
C LEU A 232 13.25 -6.46 15.81
N SER A 233 13.01 -6.67 17.10
CA SER A 233 13.28 -7.98 17.72
C SER A 233 12.37 -9.04 17.09
N PRO A 234 12.75 -10.34 17.10
CA PRO A 234 11.88 -11.40 16.57
C PRO A 234 10.48 -11.40 17.16
N THR A 235 10.37 -11.17 18.47
CA THR A 235 9.09 -11.15 19.19
C THR A 235 8.23 -9.95 18.80
N ASP A 236 8.83 -8.76 18.70
CA ASP A 236 8.12 -7.54 18.28
C ASP A 236 7.68 -7.63 16.81
N ALA A 237 8.55 -8.15 15.94
CA ALA A 237 8.25 -8.36 14.53
C ALA A 237 7.09 -9.34 14.34
N GLU A 238 7.09 -10.48 15.05
CA GLU A 238 6.00 -11.45 15.02
C GLU A 238 4.68 -10.83 15.52
N TRP A 239 4.72 -10.12 16.65
CA TRP A 239 3.53 -9.49 17.22
C TRP A 239 2.93 -8.45 16.26
N TYR A 240 3.77 -7.61 15.63
CA TYR A 240 3.33 -6.61 14.67
C TYR A 240 2.81 -7.29 13.40
N PHE A 241 3.53 -8.28 12.89
CA PHE A 241 3.13 -9.06 11.73
C PHE A 241 1.75 -9.70 11.93
N ASP A 242 1.45 -10.26 13.10
CA ASP A 242 0.17 -10.92 13.34
C ASP A 242 -1.02 -9.96 13.40
N ARG A 243 -0.78 -8.68 13.72
CA ARG A 243 -1.85 -7.67 13.90
C ARG A 243 -2.07 -6.78 12.70
N VAL A 244 -1.00 -6.38 12.03
CA VAL A 244 -1.10 -5.43 10.92
C VAL A 244 -1.78 -6.06 9.71
N ASN A 245 -2.62 -5.29 9.00
CA ASN A 245 -3.24 -5.70 7.75
C ASN A 245 -2.60 -5.00 6.55
N ILE A 246 -2.74 -5.60 5.37
CA ILE A 246 -2.41 -4.91 4.11
C ILE A 246 -3.29 -3.68 4.02
N GLY A 247 -2.68 -2.52 3.78
CA GLY A 247 -3.32 -1.21 3.78
C GLY A 247 -3.25 -0.46 5.10
N ASP A 248 -2.69 -1.02 6.17
CA ASP A 248 -2.48 -0.25 7.40
C ASP A 248 -1.33 0.76 7.23
N PRO A 249 -1.41 1.92 7.90
CA PRO A 249 -0.41 2.99 7.75
C PRO A 249 0.87 2.69 8.53
N VAL A 250 2.00 3.00 7.89
CA VAL A 250 3.32 3.09 8.53
C VAL A 250 3.89 4.47 8.29
N ILE A 251 4.21 5.18 9.36
CA ILE A 251 4.74 6.54 9.32
C ILE A 251 6.21 6.48 9.73
N ILE A 252 7.08 7.08 8.94
CA ILE A 252 8.49 7.22 9.25
C ILE A 252 8.77 8.70 9.42
N LYS A 253 9.22 9.07 10.61
CA LYS A 253 9.61 10.44 10.97
C LYS A 253 11.03 10.43 11.52
N GLU A 254 11.63 11.62 11.54
CA GLU A 254 12.82 11.87 12.35
C GLU A 254 12.51 11.61 13.83
#